data_AF-A0AAP0C135-F1
#
_entry.id   AF-A0AAP0C135-F1
#
_cell.length_a   1.000
_cell.length_b   1.000
_cell.length_c   1.000
_cell.angle_alpha   90.00
_cell.angle_beta   90.00
_cell.angle_gamma   90.00
#
_symmetry.space_group_name_H-M   'P 1'
#
loop_
_entity.id
_entity.type
_entity.pdbx_description
1 polymer ?
#
loop_
_entity_poly.entity_id
_entity_poly.type
_entity_poly.pdbx_seq_one_letter_code
_entity_poly.pdbx_strand_id
1 'polypeptide(L)'
;MKVRSSVKKLCEFCRTVKRRGKVYILCTVNPKHKQRQGISTIAYESPVYVLTFFFTLAQNFFICFFISTKTFILFLLICINHLMK
;
A
#
# COMPACT_ATOMS: atom_id res chain seq x y z
N MET A 1 -21.75 -27.68 -6.80
CA MET A 1 -20.94 -26.78 -5.95
C MET A 1 -20.33 -25.72 -6.87
N LYS A 2 -20.57 -24.43 -6.61
CA LYS A 2 -20.00 -23.32 -7.42
C LYS A 2 -18.87 -22.62 -6.66
N VAL A 3 -17.70 -22.45 -7.27
CA VAL A 3 -16.58 -21.71 -6.66
C VAL A 3 -16.70 -20.24 -7.06
N ARG A 4 -16.71 -19.32 -6.09
CA ARG A 4 -16.77 -17.87 -6.31
C ARG A 4 -15.77 -17.16 -5.42
N SER A 5 -15.22 -16.03 -5.86
CA SER A 5 -14.34 -15.17 -5.05
C SER A 5 -15.04 -14.65 -3.79
N SER A 6 -16.29 -14.19 -3.95
CA SER A 6 -17.17 -13.78 -2.87
C SER A 6 -18.38 -14.70 -2.77
N VAL A 7 -18.67 -15.15 -1.54
CA VAL A 7 -19.78 -16.04 -1.23
C VAL A 7 -20.86 -15.25 -0.50
N LYS A 8 -22.08 -15.24 -1.05
CA LYS A 8 -23.27 -14.57 -0.48
C LYS A 8 -24.42 -15.57 -0.29
N LYS A 9 -25.20 -15.38 0.78
CA LYS A 9 -26.42 -16.16 1.02
C LYS A 9 -27.46 -15.76 -0.02
N LEU A 10 -28.10 -16.75 -0.64
CA LEU A 10 -29.15 -16.56 -1.65
C LEU A 10 -30.55 -16.83 -1.08
N CYS A 11 -30.62 -17.51 0.06
CA CYS A 11 -31.84 -18.01 0.66
C CYS A 11 -31.72 -17.96 2.18
N GLU A 12 -32.85 -18.01 2.89
CA GLU A 12 -32.87 -18.01 4.36
C GLU A 12 -32.25 -19.28 4.95
N PHE A 13 -32.42 -20.41 4.27
CA PHE A 13 -31.86 -21.71 4.66
C PHE A 13 -30.36 -21.85 4.35
N CYS A 14 -29.74 -20.84 3.74
CA CYS A 14 -28.35 -20.87 3.31
C CYS A 14 -27.44 -20.55 4.52
N ARG A 15 -26.68 -21.54 4.97
CA ARG A 15 -25.77 -21.43 6.12
C ARG A 15 -24.33 -21.27 5.68
N THR A 16 -23.62 -20.35 6.32
CA THR A 16 -22.19 -20.12 6.10
C THR A 16 -21.40 -21.03 7.05
N VAL A 17 -20.52 -21.88 6.51
CA VAL A 17 -19.72 -22.82 7.30
C VAL A 17 -18.26 -22.74 6.88
N LYS A 18 -17.34 -22.61 7.85
CA LYS A 18 -15.90 -22.70 7.60
C LYS A 18 -15.43 -24.14 7.80
N ARG A 19 -14.80 -24.72 6.78
CA ARG A 19 -14.19 -26.06 6.84
C ARG A 19 -12.79 -25.99 6.24
N ARG A 20 -11.77 -26.53 6.92
CA ARG A 20 -10.38 -26.56 6.43
C ARG A 20 -9.89 -25.19 5.93
N GLY A 21 -10.18 -24.13 6.67
CA GLY A 21 -9.78 -22.75 6.34
C GLY A 21 -10.53 -22.09 5.17
N LYS A 22 -11.50 -22.77 4.52
CA LYS A 22 -12.30 -22.20 3.42
C LYS A 22 -13.75 -21.99 3.85
N VAL A 23 -14.36 -20.90 3.36
CA VAL A 23 -15.78 -20.60 3.59
C VAL A 23 -16.63 -21.31 2.56
N TYR A 24 -17.68 -21.98 3.02
CA TYR A 24 -18.70 -22.64 2.22
C TYR A 24 -20.06 -22.07 2.52
N ILE A 25 -20.94 -22.09 1.52
CA ILE A 25 -22.37 -21.91 1.71
C ILE A 25 -23.03 -23.25 1.45
N LEU A 26 -23.73 -23.75 2.47
CA LEU A 26 -24.53 -24.96 2.41
C LEU A 26 -26.00 -24.55 2.42
N CYS A 27 -26.82 -25.21 1.61
CA CYS A 27 -28.26 -25.06 1.62
C CYS A 27 -28.86 -26.46 1.71
N THR A 28 -29.80 -26.65 2.63
CA THR A 28 -30.50 -27.92 2.84
C THR A 28 -31.58 -28.14 1.79
N VAL A 29 -32.34 -27.10 1.46
CA VAL A 29 -33.47 -27.15 0.52
C VAL A 29 -33.00 -27.25 -0.93
N ASN A 30 -32.02 -26.42 -1.32
CA ASN A 30 -31.63 -26.24 -2.72
C ASN A 30 -30.12 -26.49 -2.94
N PRO A 31 -29.73 -27.62 -3.58
CA PRO A 31 -28.32 -27.93 -3.81
C PRO A 31 -27.63 -26.96 -4.79
N LYS A 32 -28.41 -26.22 -5.60
CA LYS A 32 -27.91 -25.19 -6.53
C LYS A 32 -27.23 -24.01 -5.82
N HIS A 33 -27.59 -23.73 -4.57
CA HIS A 33 -27.02 -22.64 -3.78
C HIS A 33 -25.67 -22.98 -3.11
N LYS A 34 -25.20 -24.23 -3.24
CA LYS A 34 -23.97 -24.70 -2.60
C LYS A 34 -22.75 -24.03 -3.24
N GLN A 35 -22.04 -23.20 -2.46
CA GLN A 35 -20.90 -22.40 -2.93
C GLN A 35 -19.64 -22.63 -2.08
N ARG A 36 -18.47 -22.36 -2.68
CA ARG A 36 -17.15 -22.37 -2.01
C ARG A 36 -16.42 -21.07 -2.34
N GLN A 37 -15.80 -20.46 -1.34
CA GLN A 37 -14.91 -19.31 -1.55
C GLN A 37 -13.64 -19.76 -2.26
N GLY A 38 -13.39 -19.19 -3.44
CA GLY A 38 -12.11 -19.25 -4.14
C GLY A 38 -11.16 -18.20 -3.57
N ILE A 39 -9.85 -18.40 -3.75
CA ILE A 39 -8.89 -17.35 -3.43
C ILE A 39 -9.16 -16.20 -4.41
N SER A 40 -9.59 -15.06 -3.91
CA SER A 40 -9.50 -13.82 -4.68
C SER A 40 -8.13 -13.27 -4.39
N THR A 41 -7.20 -13.43 -5.33
CA THR A 41 -6.08 -12.49 -5.41
C THR A 41 -6.72 -11.13 -5.57
N ILE A 42 -6.77 -10.35 -4.49
CA ILE A 42 -6.94 -8.91 -4.63
C ILE A 42 -5.72 -8.54 -5.46
N ALA A 43 -5.94 -8.27 -6.75
CA ALA A 43 -4.92 -7.64 -7.57
C ALA A 43 -4.77 -6.25 -6.97
N TYR A 44 -3.88 -6.12 -5.99
CA TYR A 44 -3.44 -4.82 -5.56
C TYR A 44 -2.54 -4.31 -6.68
N GLU A 45 -2.90 -3.12 -7.15
CA GLU A 45 -2.04 -2.20 -7.87
C GLU A 45 -0.59 -2.30 -7.38
N SER A 46 0.24 -2.73 -8.31
CA SER A 46 1.60 -2.28 -8.63
C SER A 46 2.46 -1.60 -7.52
N PRO A 47 3.76 -1.97 -7.40
CA PRO A 47 4.70 -1.45 -6.39
C PRO A 47 5.25 -0.05 -6.73
N VAL A 48 4.43 0.85 -7.27
CA VAL A 48 4.91 2.17 -7.76
C VAL A 48 5.24 3.14 -6.61
N TYR A 49 4.67 2.91 -5.42
CA TYR A 49 4.89 3.75 -4.23
C TYR A 49 6.20 3.46 -3.48
N VAL A 50 6.86 2.32 -3.74
CA VAL A 50 8.15 2.01 -3.10
C VAL A 50 9.30 2.73 -3.80
N LEU A 51 9.25 2.85 -5.13
CA LEU A 51 10.27 3.53 -5.93
C LEU A 51 10.25 5.06 -5.75
N THR A 52 9.07 5.66 -5.59
CA THR A 52 8.97 7.11 -5.34
C THR A 52 9.52 7.52 -3.98
N PHE A 53 9.40 6.67 -2.96
CA PHE A 53 9.90 6.95 -1.61
C PHE A 53 11.44 6.92 -1.52
N PHE A 54 12.11 6.06 -2.31
CA PHE A 54 13.57 6.07 -2.40
C PHE A 54 14.11 7.28 -3.17
N PHE A 55 13.41 7.73 -4.22
CA PHE A 55 13.80 8.92 -4.99
C PHE A 55 13.68 10.22 -4.18
N THR A 56 12.64 10.36 -3.35
CA THR A 56 12.47 11.58 -2.53
C THR A 56 13.44 11.64 -1.33
N LEU A 57 13.82 10.50 -0.75
CA LEU A 57 14.83 10.49 0.33
C LEU A 57 16.23 10.88 -0.19
N ALA A 58 16.58 10.49 -1.42
CA ALA A 58 17.85 10.84 -2.05
C ALA A 58 17.96 12.34 -2.41
N GLN A 59 16.85 12.98 -2.82
CA GLN A 59 16.85 14.42 -3.13
C GLN A 59 17.03 15.28 -1.88
N ASN A 60 16.44 14.89 -0.74
CA ASN A 60 16.57 15.65 0.51
C ASN A 60 18.00 15.64 1.09
N PHE A 61 18.79 14.60 0.84
CA PHE A 61 20.19 14.55 1.28
C PHE A 61 21.10 15.48 0.44
N PHE A 62 20.84 15.58 -0.87
CA PHE A 62 21.62 16.44 -1.78
C PHE A 62 21.31 17.94 -1.58
N ILE A 63 20.04 18.28 -1.28
CA ILE A 63 19.63 19.66 -1.01
C ILE A 63 20.23 20.17 0.31
N CYS A 64 20.29 19.33 1.35
CA CYS A 64 20.87 19.71 2.64
C CYS A 64 22.37 20.03 2.56
N PHE A 65 23.14 19.30 1.73
CA PHE A 65 24.57 19.53 1.55
C PHE A 65 24.86 20.84 0.80
N PHE A 66 24.02 21.23 -0.16
CA PHE A 66 24.18 22.48 -0.92
C PHE A 66 23.78 23.74 -0.13
N ILE A 67 22.85 23.64 0.82
CA ILE A 67 22.46 24.78 1.69
C ILE A 67 23.56 25.10 2.70
N SER A 68 24.29 24.09 3.20
CA SER A 68 25.37 24.29 4.18
C SER A 68 26.60 25.00 3.61
N THR A 69 26.92 24.83 2.32
CA THR A 69 28.09 25.48 1.70
C THR A 69 27.81 26.91 1.26
N LYS A 70 26.60 27.20 0.76
CA LYS A 70 26.21 28.57 0.35
C LYS A 70 26.08 29.54 1.54
N THR A 71 25.58 29.07 2.68
CA THR A 71 25.47 29.89 3.89
C THR A 71 26.84 30.20 4.50
N PHE A 72 27.79 29.26 4.46
CA PHE A 72 29.15 29.45 4.97
C PHE A 72 29.97 30.43 4.12
N ILE A 73 29.87 30.36 2.79
CA ILE A 73 30.58 31.27 1.88
C ILE A 73 30.06 32.71 2.00
N LEU A 74 28.74 32.89 2.15
CA LEU A 74 28.16 34.22 2.34
C LEU A 74 28.60 34.86 3.67
N PHE A 75 28.72 34.07 4.74
CA PHE A 75 29.21 34.56 6.03
C PHE A 75 30.68 34.98 5.96
N LEU A 76 31.52 34.22 5.26
CA LEU A 76 32.94 34.57 5.06
C LEU A 76 33.09 35.88 4.28
N LEU A 77 32.29 36.09 3.22
CA LEU A 77 32.31 37.32 2.42
C LEU A 77 31.81 38.54 3.21
N ILE A 78 30.82 38.37 4.10
CA ILE A 78 30.37 39.45 4.98
C ILE A 78 31.46 39.81 6.00
N CYS A 79 32.15 38.82 6.59
CA CYS A 79 33.27 39.07 7.49
C CYS A 79 34.44 39.79 6.82
N ILE A 80 34.81 39.44 5.59
CA ILE A 80 35.90 40.10 4.86
C ILE A 80 35.55 41.57 4.55
N ASN A 81 34.30 41.86 4.17
CA ASN A 81 33.87 43.24 3.88
C ASN A 81 33.77 44.12 5.15
N HIS A 82 33.53 43.55 6.32
CA HIS A 82 33.51 44.30 7.59
C HIS A 82 34.91 44.63 8.12
N LEU A 83 35.94 43.88 7.73
CA LEU A 83 37.33 44.11 8.15
C LEU A 83 38.07 45.15 7.29
N MET A 84 37.52 45.48 6.11
CA MET A 84 38.10 46.42 5.13
C MET A 84 37.48 47.83 5.20
N LYS A 85 36.75 48.14 6.27
CA LYS A 85 36.25 49.48 6.63
C LYS A 85 36.93 49.91 7.93
#